data_AF-A0A6B0TUQ8-F1
#
_entry.id   AF-A0A6B0TUQ8-F1
#
_cell.length_a   1.000
_cell.length_b   1.000
_cell.length_c   1.000
_cell.angle_alpha   90.00
_cell.angle_beta   90.00
_cell.angle_gamma   90.00
#
_symmetry.space_group_name_H-M   'P 1'
#
loop_
_entity.id
_entity.type
_entity.pdbx_description
1 polymer ?
#
loop_
_entity_poly.entity_id
_entity_poly.type
_entity_poly.pdbx_seq_one_letter_code
_entity_poly.pdbx_strand_id
1 'polypeptide(L)' 'MDGKPSSWASLLTLLATAQVLLLTYGQQRKRSFAIDYENNCFLKDGEPFQIISGSMHYFRTLPEQWEDRLTTM' A
#
# COMPACT_ATOMS: atom_id res chain seq x y z
N MET A 1 -2.53 -34.79 -33.07
CA MET A 1 -2.23 -33.35 -33.24
C MET A 1 -1.95 -32.85 -31.83
N ASP A 2 -0.78 -33.14 -31.28
CA ASP A 2 -0.57 -32.98 -29.83
C ASP A 2 0.80 -32.37 -29.57
N GLY A 3 0.94 -31.09 -29.94
CA GLY A 3 2.10 -30.27 -29.63
C GLY A 3 2.09 -29.86 -28.16
N LYS A 4 2.39 -30.79 -27.25
CA LYS A 4 2.72 -30.40 -25.87
C LYS A 4 4.06 -29.66 -25.88
N PRO A 5 4.13 -28.44 -25.30
CA PRO A 5 5.37 -27.69 -25.27
C PRO A 5 6.44 -28.45 -24.46
N SER A 6 7.69 -28.37 -24.92
CA SER A 6 8.86 -28.97 -24.27
C SER A 6 8.89 -28.62 -22.78
N SER A 7 9.10 -29.62 -21.90
CA SER A 7 9.16 -29.51 -20.42
C SER A 7 9.95 -28.29 -19.90
N TRP A 8 11.00 -27.90 -20.63
CA TRP A 8 11.84 -26.74 -20.35
C TRP A 8 11.12 -25.39 -20.46
N ALA A 9 10.14 -25.25 -21.35
CA ALA A 9 9.35 -24.04 -21.50
C ALA A 9 8.48 -23.80 -20.27
N SER A 10 7.89 -24.86 -19.69
CA SER A 10 7.11 -24.76 -18.46
C SER A 10 7.97 -24.37 -17.25
N LEU A 11 9.19 -24.89 -17.17
CA LEU A 11 10.13 -24.54 -16.11
C LEU A 11 10.56 -23.07 -16.20
N LEU A 12 10.89 -22.58 -17.40
CA LEU A 12 11.26 -21.17 -17.60
C LEU A 12 10.12 -20.22 -17.25
N THR A 13 8.88 -20.57 -17.61
CA THR A 13 7.70 -19.78 -17.25
C THR A 13 7.50 -19.74 -15.74
N LEU A 14 7.64 -20.88 -15.04
CA LEU A 14 7.53 -20.95 -13.58
C LEU A 14 8.65 -20.16 -12.87
N LEU A 15 9.85 -20.15 -13.43
CA LEU A 15 10.99 -19.42 -12.88
C LEU A 15 10.82 -17.90 -13.06
N ALA A 16 10.33 -17.48 -14.23
CA ALA A 16 10.03 -16.09 -14.50
C ALA A 16 8.89 -15.57 -13.61
N THR A 17 7.82 -16.34 -13.42
CA THR A 17 6.73 -15.96 -12.52
C THR A 17 7.19 -15.92 -11.06
N ALA A 18 8.00 -16.88 -10.61
CA ALA A 18 8.57 -16.87 -9.26
C ALA A 18 9.50 -15.66 -9.04
N GLN A 19 10.30 -15.26 -10.04
CA GLN A 19 11.14 -14.07 -9.97
C GLN A 19 10.31 -12.78 -9.84
N VAL A 20 9.24 -12.64 -10.63
CA VAL A 20 8.31 -11.49 -10.53
C VAL A 20 7.60 -11.48 -9.18
N LEU A 21 7.20 -12.66 -8.68
CA LEU A 21 6.59 -12.79 -7.36
C LEU A 21 7.59 -12.40 -6.25
N LEU A 22 8.85 -12.82 -6.33
CA LEU A 22 9.90 -12.43 -5.37
C LEU A 22 10.16 -10.92 -5.38
N LEU A 23 10.22 -10.31 -6.58
CA LEU A 23 10.46 -8.87 -6.73
C LEU A 23 9.31 -8.02 -6.16
N THR A 24 8.07 -8.52 -6.22
CA THR A 24 6.89 -7.85 -5.64
C THR A 24 6.71 -8.15 -4.14
N TYR A 25 7.17 -9.31 -3.67
CA TYR A 25 7.10 -9.72 -2.26
C TYR A 25 8.07 -8.96 -1.34
N GLY A 26 9.23 -8.55 -1.87
CA GLY A 26 10.33 -7.99 -1.10
C GLY A 26 10.18 -6.54 -0.61
N GLN A 27 9.10 -5.84 -0.97
CA GLN A 27 8.79 -4.54 -0.36
C GLN A 27 8.24 -4.76 1.05
N GLN A 28 9.12 -5.02 2.01
CA GLN A 28 8.87 -4.75 3.42
C GLN A 28 8.29 -3.33 3.48
N ARG A 29 6.98 -3.21 3.73
CA ARG A 29 6.26 -1.93 3.79
C ARG A 29 6.71 -1.18 5.03
N LYS A 30 7.90 -0.58 4.96
CA LYS A 30 8.38 0.37 5.93
C LYS A 30 7.40 1.54 5.88
N ARG A 31 6.69 1.76 6.99
CA ARG A 31 5.70 2.83 7.08
C ARG A 31 6.36 4.16 6.72
N SER A 32 5.83 4.84 5.71
CA SER A 32 6.38 6.11 5.24
C SER A 32 5.27 7.08 4.83
N PHE A 33 5.56 8.36 5.01
CA PHE A 33 4.72 9.45 4.56
C PHE A 33 5.63 10.52 3.95
N ALA A 34 5.38 10.90 2.71
CA ALA A 34 6.21 11.83 1.96
C ALA A 34 5.36 12.83 1.16
N ILE A 35 5.97 13.94 0.78
CA ILE A 35 5.40 14.95 -0.11
C ILE A 35 6.02 14.73 -1.49
N ASP A 36 5.19 14.46 -2.49
CA ASP A 36 5.60 14.39 -3.89
C ASP A 36 5.29 15.74 -4.55
N TYR A 37 6.34 16.55 -4.66
CA TYR A 37 6.25 17.90 -5.25
C TYR A 37 6.03 17.86 -6.77
N GLU A 38 6.49 16.81 -7.47
CA GLU A 38 6.37 16.70 -8.92
C GLU A 38 4.93 16.38 -9.32
N ASN A 39 4.29 15.47 -8.58
CA ASN A 39 2.91 15.05 -8.82
C ASN A 39 1.89 15.78 -7.94
N ASN A 40 2.33 16.76 -7.15
CA ASN A 40 1.51 17.58 -6.25
C ASN A 40 0.57 16.75 -5.36
N CYS A 41 1.10 15.69 -4.74
CA CYS A 41 0.34 14.78 -3.89
C CYS A 41 1.14 14.33 -2.67
N PHE A 42 0.47 13.67 -1.71
CA PHE A 42 1.16 12.96 -0.65
C PHE A 42 1.35 11.50 -1.05
N LEU A 43 2.43 10.88 -0.59
CA LEU A 43 2.64 9.44 -0.71
C LEU A 43 2.52 8.79 0.67
N LYS A 44 1.68 7.76 0.78
CA LYS A 44 1.61 6.87 1.95
C LYS A 44 2.13 5.51 1.55
N ASP A 45 3.22 5.08 2.17
CA ASP A 45 3.88 3.80 1.88
C ASP A 45 4.30 3.64 0.41
N GLY A 46 4.60 4.75 -0.26
CA GLY A 46 4.98 4.81 -1.68
C GLY A 46 3.83 5.02 -2.67
N GLU A 47 2.57 5.00 -2.20
CA GLU A 47 1.38 5.15 -3.06
C GLU A 47 0.73 6.54 -2.88
N PRO A 48 0.16 7.16 -3.94
CA PRO A 48 -0.60 8.40 -3.83
C PRO A 48 -1.71 8.35 -2.77
N PHE A 49 -1.79 9.40 -1.94
CA PHE A 49 -2.69 9.47 -0.80
C PHE A 49 -3.31 10.87 -0.68
N GLN A 50 -4.61 10.91 -0.42
CA GLN A 50 -5.37 12.13 -0.15
C GLN A 50 -5.75 12.20 1.33
N ILE A 51 -5.44 13.33 1.98
CA ILE A 51 -5.89 13.61 3.34
C ILE A 51 -7.32 14.18 3.26
N ILE A 52 -8.25 13.53 3.95
CA ILE A 52 -9.57 14.08 4.28
C ILE A 52 -9.60 14.17 5.80
N SER A 53 -9.80 15.37 6.36
CA SER A 53 -9.63 15.62 7.80
C SER A 53 -10.73 16.54 8.34
N GLY A 54 -11.11 16.32 9.60
CA GLY A 54 -11.97 17.19 10.40
C GLY A 54 -11.20 17.77 11.60
N SER A 55 -11.64 18.93 12.09
CA SER A 55 -11.01 19.57 13.25
C SER A 55 -11.60 19.04 14.57
N MET A 56 -10.74 18.53 15.45
CA MET A 56 -11.07 18.24 16.84
C MET A 56 -10.14 19.01 17.77
N HIS A 57 -10.70 19.83 18.65
CA HIS A 57 -9.91 20.54 19.66
C HIS A 57 -9.91 19.74 20.96
N TYR A 58 -8.82 19.02 21.25
CA TYR A 58 -8.71 18.09 22.39
C TYR A 58 -9.11 18.72 23.73
N PHE A 59 -8.77 19.99 23.96
CA PHE A 59 -9.06 20.70 25.21
C PHE A 59 -10.53 21.17 25.35
N ARG A 60 -11.33 21.09 24.28
CA ARG A 60 -12.77 21.42 24.29
C ARG A 60 -13.66 20.19 24.41
N THR A 61 -13.07 19.01 24.50
CA THR A 61 -13.78 17.74 24.61
C THR A 61 -13.24 17.00 25.82
N LEU A 62 -14.12 16.50 26.68
CA LEU A 62 -13.70 15.71 27.83
C LEU A 62 -12.96 14.45 27.36
N PRO A 63 -11.87 14.01 28.03
CA PRO A 63 -11.12 12.82 27.63
C PRO A 63 -11.97 11.57 27.43
N GLU A 64 -13.02 11.40 28.25
CA GLU A 64 -13.95 10.28 28.19
C GLU A 64 -14.81 10.28 26.92
N GLN A 65 -14.93 11.43 26.24
CA GLN A 65 -15.68 11.56 24.99
C GLN A 65 -14.80 11.42 23.75
N TRP A 66 -13.47 11.35 23.88
CA TRP A 66 -12.59 11.37 22.72
C TRP A 66 -12.78 10.18 21.79
N GLU A 67 -12.98 8.98 22.34
CA GLU A 67 -13.18 7.75 21.55
C GLU A 67 -14.44 7.85 20.68
N ASP A 68 -15.56 8.29 21.27
CA ASP A 68 -16.82 8.49 20.54
C ASP A 68 -16.68 9.55 19.44
N ARG A 69 -16.02 10.68 19.75
CA ARG A 69 -15.78 11.75 18.76
C ARG A 69 -14.87 11.29 17.62
N LEU A 70 -13.80 10.58 17.91
CA LEU A 70 -12.87 10.09 16.88
C LEU A 70 -13.46 8.97 16.03
N THR A 71 -14.43 8.21 16.56
CA THR A 71 -15.09 7.13 15.83
C THR A 71 -16.22 7.63 14.92
N THR A 72 -16.84 8.77 15.26
CA THR A 72 -18.00 9.31 14.54
C THR A 72 -17.67 10.40 13.50
N MET A 73 -16.43 10.90 13.50
CA MET A 73 -15.90 11.84 12.51
C MET A 73 -15.51 11.15 11.21
#